data_AF-A0A523VEQ6-F1
#
_entry.id   AF-A0A523VEQ6-F1
#
_cell.length_a   1.000
_cell.length_b   1.000
_cell.length_c   1.000
_cell.angle_alpha   90.00
_cell.angle_beta   90.00
_cell.angle_gamma   90.00
#
_symmetry.space_group_name_H-M   'P 1'
#
loop_
_entity.id
_entity.type
_entity.pdbx_description
1 polymer ?
#
loop_
_entity_poly.entity_id
_entity_poly.type
_entity_poly.pdbx_seq_one_letter_code
_entity_poly.pdbx_strand_id
1 'polypeptide(L)'
;MRTFSLRDTDSDFIQEIESSDFIGRFRGCYACGTCTGGCPVHRANRDYDPLRIMRMLILGFREELLKGEMIWLCSDCYTCQENCPMEVKITDIINHLKNLATHEDNTPLGVSTQEKLLMDQGKIYIIDEFDNKKRAKVGLPSLPEMAEEAKRLLKQRQQ
;
A
#
# COMPACT_ATOMS: atom_id res chain seq x y z
N MET A 1 7.16 21.39 11.93
CA MET A 1 5.73 21.04 11.75
C MET A 1 5.34 21.47 10.34
N ARG A 2 4.86 20.56 9.48
CA ARG A 2 4.37 20.93 8.13
C ARG A 2 3.05 21.67 8.28
N THR A 3 2.89 22.77 7.55
CA THR A 3 1.65 23.54 7.48
C THR A 3 0.84 23.03 6.30
N PHE A 4 -0.44 22.73 6.52
CA PHE A 4 -1.39 22.36 5.47
C PHE A 4 -2.37 23.51 5.27
N SER A 5 -2.72 23.82 4.03
CA SER A 5 -3.72 24.84 3.71
C SER A 5 -5.05 24.16 3.37
N LEU A 6 -6.13 24.56 4.02
CA LEU A 6 -7.47 24.04 3.71
C LEU A 6 -7.95 24.39 2.29
N ARG A 7 -7.19 25.20 1.54
CA ARG A 7 -7.47 25.46 0.12
C ARG A 7 -6.98 24.34 -0.78
N ASP A 8 -6.14 23.45 -0.25
CA ASP A 8 -5.50 22.36 -1.00
C ASP A 8 -6.34 21.07 -0.93
N THR A 9 -7.53 21.15 -0.31
CA THR A 9 -8.45 20.03 -0.15
C THR A 9 -9.29 19.80 -1.41
N ASP A 10 -9.50 18.55 -1.76
CA ASP A 10 -10.27 18.11 -2.93
C ASP A 10 -11.54 17.36 -2.47
N SER A 11 -12.72 17.92 -2.76
CA SER A 11 -14.01 17.29 -2.42
C SER A 11 -14.34 16.09 -3.30
N ASP A 12 -13.91 16.10 -4.56
CA ASP A 12 -14.23 15.08 -5.54
C ASP A 12 -13.46 13.79 -5.20
N PHE A 13 -12.21 13.94 -4.73
CA PHE A 13 -11.43 12.84 -4.15
C PHE A 13 -12.13 12.16 -2.97
N ILE A 14 -12.77 12.94 -2.09
CA ILE A 14 -13.52 12.37 -0.96
C ILE A 14 -14.73 11.58 -1.48
N GLN A 15 -15.47 12.14 -2.44
CA GLN A 15 -16.63 11.48 -3.05
C GLN A 15 -16.26 10.20 -3.79
N GLU A 16 -15.11 10.19 -4.49
CA GLU A 16 -14.56 9.01 -5.17
C GLU A 16 -14.40 7.85 -4.18
N ILE A 17 -13.71 8.08 -3.06
CA ILE A 17 -13.47 7.02 -2.06
C ILE A 17 -14.77 6.64 -1.33
N GLU A 18 -15.65 7.62 -1.08
CA GLU A 18 -16.94 7.40 -0.43
C GLU A 18 -17.91 6.57 -1.27
N SER A 19 -17.77 6.62 -2.60
CA SER A 19 -18.57 5.81 -3.53
C SER A 19 -18.23 4.31 -3.49
N SER A 20 -17.12 3.93 -2.85
CA SER A 20 -16.75 2.53 -2.71
C SER A 20 -17.57 1.83 -1.62
N ASP A 21 -18.27 0.75 -1.98
CA ASP A 21 -19.00 -0.10 -1.04
C ASP A 21 -18.10 -0.71 0.06
N PHE A 22 -16.81 -0.90 -0.22
CA PHE A 22 -15.89 -1.58 0.68
C PHE A 22 -15.19 -0.63 1.67
N ILE A 23 -14.77 0.54 1.20
CA ILE A 23 -13.97 1.49 2.00
C ILE A 23 -14.66 2.82 2.30
N GLY A 24 -15.86 3.07 1.77
CA GLY A 24 -16.57 4.35 1.86
C GLY A 24 -16.99 4.79 3.27
N ARG A 25 -16.96 3.88 4.26
CA ARG A 25 -17.34 4.18 5.66
C ARG A 25 -16.27 4.95 6.47
N PHE A 26 -15.23 5.46 5.83
CA PHE A 26 -14.11 6.14 6.50
C PHE A 26 -14.50 7.40 7.30
N ARG A 27 -15.59 8.10 6.90
CA ARG A 27 -16.13 9.25 7.64
C ARG A 27 -16.65 8.90 9.04
N GLY A 28 -16.90 7.62 9.33
CA GLY A 28 -17.26 7.16 10.68
C GLY A 28 -16.14 7.34 11.71
N CYS A 29 -14.91 7.62 11.29
CA CYS A 29 -13.77 7.83 12.19
C CYS A 29 -13.96 9.05 13.09
N TYR A 30 -14.13 8.83 14.40
CA TYR A 30 -14.19 9.88 15.42
C TYR A 30 -12.83 10.22 16.06
N ALA A 31 -11.73 9.73 15.49
CA ALA A 31 -10.36 10.03 15.90
C ALA A 31 -9.95 9.56 17.32
N CYS A 32 -10.36 8.35 17.73
CA CYS A 32 -9.94 7.74 19.01
C CYS A 32 -8.43 7.50 19.17
N GLY A 33 -7.70 7.32 18.07
CA GLY A 33 -6.27 6.99 18.10
C GLY A 33 -5.93 5.53 18.40
N THR A 34 -6.91 4.60 18.46
CA THR A 34 -6.65 3.16 18.62
C THR A 34 -5.70 2.64 17.54
N CYS A 35 -5.87 3.10 16.29
CA CYS A 35 -4.98 2.76 15.19
C CYS A 35 -3.54 3.21 15.41
N THR A 36 -3.32 4.42 15.94
CA THR A 36 -1.99 4.96 16.25
C THR A 36 -1.34 4.19 17.40
N GLY A 37 -2.09 3.94 18.48
CA GLY A 37 -1.59 3.24 19.66
C GLY A 37 -1.22 1.77 19.38
N GLY A 38 -1.99 1.10 18.53
CA GLY A 38 -1.74 -0.29 18.13
C GLY A 38 -0.67 -0.46 17.05
N CYS A 39 -0.30 0.60 16.33
CA CYS A 39 0.55 0.47 15.17
C CYS A 39 2.03 0.21 15.53
N PRO A 40 2.63 -0.90 15.06
CA PRO A 40 4.06 -1.16 15.28
C PRO A 40 4.96 -0.20 14.48
N VAL A 41 4.52 0.22 13.28
CA VAL A 41 5.26 1.18 12.45
C VAL A 41 5.32 2.55 13.13
N HIS A 42 4.20 3.08 13.62
CA HIS A 42 4.18 4.36 14.34
C HIS A 42 5.07 4.33 15.59
N ARG A 43 5.11 3.18 16.28
CA ARG A 43 5.99 2.99 17.45
C ARG A 43 7.48 3.09 17.07
N ALA A 44 7.86 2.54 15.92
CA ALA A 44 9.24 2.55 15.44
C ALA A 44 9.62 3.85 14.72
N ASN A 45 8.69 4.45 13.98
CA ASN A 45 8.87 5.67 13.20
C ASN A 45 7.65 6.59 13.40
N ARG A 46 7.86 7.71 14.10
CA ARG A 46 6.81 8.69 14.44
C ARG A 46 6.33 9.52 13.25
N ASP A 47 7.02 9.47 12.11
CA ASP A 47 6.57 10.14 10.89
C ASP A 47 5.39 9.43 10.22
N TYR A 48 5.18 8.14 10.52
CA TYR A 48 4.01 7.38 10.11
C TYR A 48 2.92 7.42 11.18
N ASP A 49 1.70 7.83 10.86
CA ASP A 49 0.56 7.72 11.77
C ASP A 49 -0.73 7.40 10.98
N PRO A 50 -1.36 6.23 11.20
CA PRO A 50 -2.57 5.86 10.48
C PRO A 50 -3.75 6.78 10.83
N LEU A 51 -3.83 7.35 12.04
CA LEU A 51 -4.88 8.32 12.36
C LEU A 51 -4.70 9.58 11.51
N ARG A 52 -3.46 10.05 11.35
CA ARG A 52 -3.17 11.23 10.53
C ARG A 52 -3.57 11.02 9.07
N ILE A 53 -3.30 9.84 8.50
CA ILE A 53 -3.76 9.47 7.16
C ILE A 53 -5.29 9.57 7.08
N MET A 54 -6.02 8.99 8.05
CA MET A 54 -7.48 9.05 8.08
C MET A 54 -8.01 10.49 8.18
N ARG A 55 -7.37 11.34 8.99
CA ARG A 55 -7.75 12.76 9.10
C ARG A 55 -7.48 13.52 7.80
N MET A 56 -6.35 13.25 7.14
CA MET A 56 -6.02 13.85 5.86
C MET A 56 -7.04 13.45 4.78
N LEU A 57 -7.42 12.17 4.75
CA LEU A 57 -8.44 11.66 3.83
C LEU A 57 -9.81 12.33 4.06
N ILE A 58 -10.28 12.39 5.31
CA ILE A 58 -11.58 13.02 5.65
C ILE A 58 -11.61 14.51 5.26
N LEU A 59 -10.46 15.19 5.34
CA LEU A 59 -10.32 16.59 4.96
C LEU A 59 -10.06 16.78 3.46
N GLY A 60 -9.77 15.72 2.69
CA GLY A 60 -9.55 15.80 1.25
C GLY A 60 -8.12 16.19 0.83
N PHE A 61 -7.10 15.98 1.66
CA PHE A 61 -5.69 16.26 1.32
C PHE A 61 -5.12 15.20 0.36
N ARG A 62 -5.63 15.16 -0.86
CA ARG A 62 -5.29 14.19 -1.91
C ARG A 62 -3.80 14.20 -2.23
N GLU A 63 -3.27 15.36 -2.60
CA GLU A 63 -1.91 15.51 -3.09
C GLU A 63 -0.89 15.06 -2.05
N GLU A 64 -1.07 15.43 -0.79
CA GLU A 64 -0.16 15.03 0.29
C GLU A 64 -0.26 13.56 0.66
N LEU A 65 -1.41 12.92 0.43
CA LEU A 65 -1.58 11.48 0.60
C LEU A 65 -0.92 10.70 -0.55
N LEU A 66 -1.13 11.12 -1.80
CA LEU A 66 -0.73 10.36 -2.98
C LEU A 66 0.74 10.59 -3.38
N LYS A 67 1.28 11.80 -3.18
CA LYS A 67 2.69 12.13 -3.45
C LYS A 67 3.60 11.92 -2.23
N GLY A 68 3.01 11.77 -1.04
CA GLY A 68 3.76 11.57 0.20
C GLY A 68 4.23 10.12 0.39
N GLU A 69 5.27 9.95 1.20
CA GLU A 69 5.79 8.61 1.54
C GLU A 69 4.98 7.91 2.64
N MET A 70 4.11 8.63 3.35
CA MET A 70 3.48 8.13 4.57
C MET A 70 2.65 6.86 4.34
N ILE A 71 1.87 6.79 3.26
CA ILE A 71 1.05 5.60 2.95
C ILE A 71 1.90 4.35 2.70
N TRP A 72 3.12 4.54 2.18
CA TRP A 72 4.06 3.47 1.83
C TRP A 72 4.81 2.88 3.05
N LEU A 73 4.75 3.55 4.20
CA LEU A 73 5.34 3.02 5.45
C LEU A 73 4.43 1.98 6.12
N CYS A 74 3.16 1.87 5.72
CA CYS A 74 2.24 0.87 6.24
C CYS A 74 2.73 -0.56 5.95
N SER A 75 2.84 -1.38 6.99
CA SER A 75 3.28 -2.78 6.88
C SER A 75 2.13 -3.77 6.62
N ASP A 76 0.91 -3.29 6.39
CA ASP A 76 -0.29 -4.08 6.10
C ASP A 76 -0.56 -5.21 7.12
N CYS A 77 -0.32 -4.92 8.41
CA CYS A 77 -0.52 -5.89 9.50
C CYS A 77 -1.96 -5.97 10.03
N TYR A 78 -2.89 -5.17 9.49
CA TYR A 78 -4.32 -5.11 9.84
C TYR A 78 -4.69 -4.76 11.29
N THR A 79 -3.74 -4.57 12.20
CA THR A 79 -4.01 -4.29 13.62
C THR A 79 -4.93 -3.08 13.83
N CYS A 80 -4.74 -2.00 13.06
CA CYS A 80 -5.57 -0.79 13.17
C CYS A 80 -7.02 -1.01 12.72
N GLN A 81 -7.22 -1.88 11.74
CA GLN A 81 -8.51 -2.18 11.14
C GLN A 81 -9.33 -3.08 12.06
N GLU A 82 -8.73 -4.18 12.53
CA GLU A 82 -9.41 -5.15 13.40
C GLU A 82 -9.80 -4.56 14.75
N ASN A 83 -9.03 -3.59 15.25
CA ASN A 83 -9.32 -2.91 16.52
C ASN A 83 -10.12 -1.61 16.35
N CYS A 84 -10.56 -1.26 15.14
CA CYS A 84 -11.31 -0.03 14.94
C CYS A 84 -12.72 -0.16 15.54
N PRO A 85 -13.09 0.65 16.55
CA PRO A 85 -14.43 0.57 17.16
C PRO A 85 -15.55 1.05 16.21
N MET A 86 -15.18 1.73 15.12
CA MET A 86 -16.10 2.19 14.08
C MET A 86 -16.04 1.33 12.81
N GLU A 87 -15.31 0.20 12.87
CA GLU A 87 -15.14 -0.74 11.76
C GLU A 87 -14.57 -0.11 10.48
N VAL A 88 -13.83 1.00 10.62
CA VAL A 88 -13.17 1.66 9.48
C VAL A 88 -12.10 0.72 8.93
N LYS A 89 -12.15 0.49 7.62
CA LYS A 89 -11.23 -0.38 6.89
C LYS A 89 -9.89 0.32 6.61
N ILE A 90 -9.19 0.72 7.68
CA ILE A 90 -8.01 1.61 7.62
C ILE A 90 -6.90 1.02 6.74
N THR A 91 -6.62 -0.28 6.85
CA THR A 91 -5.56 -0.91 6.06
C THR A 91 -5.95 -0.98 4.59
N ASP A 92 -7.20 -1.33 4.32
CA ASP A 92 -7.73 -1.39 2.95
C ASP A 92 -7.77 0.00 2.27
N ILE A 93 -8.15 1.03 3.03
CA ILE A 93 -8.10 2.43 2.58
C ILE A 93 -6.66 2.82 2.21
N ILE A 94 -5.68 2.52 3.07
CA ILE A 94 -4.27 2.83 2.78
C ILE A 94 -3.82 2.10 1.50
N ASN A 95 -4.21 0.84 1.31
CA ASN A 95 -3.89 0.10 0.08
C ASN A 95 -4.58 0.67 -1.16
N HIS A 96 -5.81 1.16 -1.03
CA HIS A 96 -6.47 1.89 -2.11
C HIS A 96 -5.72 3.18 -2.46
N LEU A 97 -5.27 3.96 -1.47
CA LEU A 97 -4.43 5.14 -1.69
C LEU A 97 -3.11 4.79 -2.38
N LYS A 98 -2.45 3.67 -2.01
CA LYS A 98 -1.25 3.17 -2.71
C LYS A 98 -1.53 2.86 -4.18
N ASN A 99 -2.71 2.31 -4.50
CA ASN A 99 -3.10 2.03 -5.88
C ASN A 99 -3.29 3.34 -6.67
N LEU A 100 -4.01 4.33 -6.12
CA LEU A 100 -4.17 5.64 -6.75
C LEU A 100 -2.81 6.32 -6.98
N ALA A 101 -1.94 6.32 -5.97
CA ALA A 101 -0.59 6.84 -6.09
C ALA A 101 0.20 6.12 -7.21
N THR A 102 0.04 4.80 -7.33
CA THR A 102 0.66 4.02 -8.41
C THR A 102 0.16 4.40 -9.78
N HIS A 103 -1.14 4.62 -9.94
CA HIS A 103 -1.74 5.06 -11.20
C HIS A 103 -1.29 6.46 -11.64
N GLU A 104 -0.79 7.27 -10.70
CA GLU A 104 -0.24 8.61 -10.94
C GLU A 104 1.30 8.65 -10.93
N ASP A 105 1.95 7.50 -11.10
CA ASP A 105 3.41 7.37 -11.13
C ASP A 105 4.13 7.83 -9.84
N ASN A 106 3.41 7.90 -8.71
CA ASN A 106 3.94 8.25 -7.38
C ASN A 106 4.36 7.01 -6.57
N THR A 107 4.93 6.01 -7.25
CA THR A 107 5.37 4.74 -6.67
C THR A 107 6.84 4.80 -6.23
N PRO A 108 7.20 4.31 -5.02
CA PRO A 108 8.59 4.19 -4.59
C PRO A 108 9.42 3.32 -5.54
N LEU A 109 10.70 3.68 -5.72
CA LEU A 109 11.62 2.97 -6.62
C LEU A 109 11.71 1.46 -6.33
N GLY A 110 11.69 1.06 -5.06
CA GLY A 110 11.76 -0.36 -4.68
C GLY A 110 10.56 -1.16 -5.20
N VAL A 111 9.36 -0.58 -5.14
CA VAL A 111 8.12 -1.21 -5.59
C VAL A 111 8.08 -1.27 -7.12
N SER A 112 8.41 -0.17 -7.81
CA SER A 112 8.44 -0.16 -9.27
C SER A 112 9.55 -1.06 -9.86
N THR A 113 10.65 -1.25 -9.14
CA THR A 113 11.68 -2.23 -9.53
C THR A 113 11.16 -3.67 -9.40
N GLN A 114 10.49 -4.00 -8.31
CA GLN A 114 9.87 -5.32 -8.12
C GLN A 114 8.77 -5.59 -9.13
N GLU A 115 7.96 -4.58 -9.48
CA GLU A 115 6.95 -4.68 -10.53
C GLU A 115 7.58 -5.04 -11.88
N LYS A 116 8.66 -4.36 -12.28
CA LYS A 116 9.38 -4.68 -13.53
C LYS A 116 9.89 -6.11 -13.55
N LEU A 117 10.52 -6.58 -12.46
CA LEU A 117 10.95 -7.97 -12.33
C LEU A 117 9.78 -8.95 -12.47
N LEU A 118 8.64 -8.62 -11.85
CA LEU A 118 7.44 -9.43 -11.92
C LEU A 118 6.89 -9.49 -13.36
N MET A 119 6.90 -8.39 -14.10
CA MET A 119 6.46 -8.34 -15.51
C MET A 119 7.42 -9.08 -16.45
N ASP A 120 8.73 -8.94 -16.23
CA ASP A 120 9.76 -9.49 -17.11
C ASP A 120 9.99 -10.99 -16.90
N GLN A 121 10.03 -11.42 -15.64
CA GLN A 121 10.44 -12.77 -15.22
C GLN A 121 9.30 -13.55 -14.56
N GLY A 122 8.18 -12.92 -14.22
CA GLY A 122 7.09 -13.54 -13.47
C GLY A 122 7.38 -13.68 -11.97
N LYS A 123 8.41 -13.01 -11.45
CA LYS A 123 8.87 -13.10 -10.05
C LYS A 123 9.43 -11.77 -9.55
N ILE A 124 9.31 -11.53 -8.25
CA ILE A 124 9.91 -10.36 -7.58
C ILE A 124 11.38 -10.57 -7.15
N TYR A 125 11.87 -11.80 -7.19
CA TYR A 125 13.26 -12.15 -6.90
C TYR A 125 13.87 -12.86 -8.11
N ILE A 126 15.07 -12.45 -8.50
CA ILE A 126 15.86 -13.11 -9.53
C ILE A 126 16.31 -14.46 -8.97
N ILE A 127 16.11 -15.52 -9.75
CA ILE A 127 16.64 -16.86 -9.45
C ILE A 127 17.72 -17.15 -10.46
N ASP A 128 18.94 -17.40 -9.99
CA ASP A 128 20.09 -17.68 -10.84
C ASP A 128 20.69 -19.07 -10.58
N GLU A 129 21.83 -19.33 -11.22
CA GLU A 129 22.58 -20.58 -11.05
C GLU A 129 23.07 -20.77 -9.59
N PHE A 130 23.38 -19.68 -8.88
CA PHE A 130 23.83 -19.75 -7.49
C PHE A 130 22.70 -20.23 -6.57
N ASP A 131 21.47 -19.73 -6.76
CA ASP A 131 20.30 -20.21 -6.02
C ASP A 131 20.06 -21.71 -6.27
N ASN A 132 20.13 -22.14 -7.53
CA ASN A 132 19.94 -23.54 -7.89
C ASN A 132 21.06 -24.46 -7.36
N LYS A 133 22.31 -23.98 -7.33
CA LYS A 133 23.42 -24.67 -6.64
C LYS A 133 23.15 -24.84 -5.13
N LYS A 134 22.61 -23.80 -4.46
CA LYS A 134 22.25 -23.88 -3.04
C LYS A 134 21.11 -24.88 -2.79
N ARG A 135 20.10 -24.89 -3.67
CA ARG A 135 18.99 -25.86 -3.62
C ARG A 135 19.46 -27.30 -3.81
N ALA A 136 20.33 -27.55 -4.79
CA ALA A 136 20.88 -28.88 -5.05
C ALA A 136 21.68 -29.43 -3.85
N LYS A 137 22.46 -28.58 -3.16
CA LYS A 137 23.20 -28.97 -1.94
C LYS A 137 22.30 -29.50 -0.81
N VAL A 138 21.04 -29.09 -0.77
CA VAL A 138 20.06 -29.56 0.22
C VAL A 138 19.04 -30.53 -0.38
N GLY A 139 19.31 -31.08 -1.56
CA GLY A 139 18.47 -32.09 -2.22
C GLY A 139 17.17 -31.56 -2.83
N LEU A 140 17.06 -30.24 -3.04
CA LEU A 140 15.87 -29.63 -3.65
C LEU A 140 16.01 -29.50 -5.18
N PRO A 141 14.91 -29.63 -5.95
CA PRO A 141 14.94 -29.49 -7.40
C PRO A 141 15.26 -28.07 -7.83
N SER A 142 15.87 -27.92 -9.01
CA SER A 142 16.11 -26.63 -9.66
C SER A 142 14.79 -25.89 -9.90
N LEU A 143 14.78 -24.58 -9.72
CA LEU A 143 13.69 -23.72 -10.15
C LEU A 143 13.99 -23.16 -11.54
N PRO A 144 12.97 -22.99 -12.40
CA PRO A 144 13.15 -22.28 -13.66
C PRO A 144 13.51 -20.83 -13.36
N GLU A 145 14.30 -20.18 -14.20
CA GLU A 145 14.64 -18.76 -14.02
C GLU A 145 13.38 -17.89 -14.16
N MET A 146 12.51 -18.23 -15.12
CA MET A 146 11.28 -17.50 -15.45
C MET A 146 10.00 -18.25 -15.05
N ALA A 147 8.95 -17.51 -14.72
CA ALA A 147 7.59 -18.00 -14.46
C ALA A 147 6.63 -17.52 -15.55
N GLU A 148 6.58 -18.23 -16.68
CA GLU A 148 5.78 -17.84 -17.86
C GLU A 148 4.28 -17.74 -17.60
N GLU A 149 3.74 -18.57 -16.72
CA GLU A 149 2.32 -18.51 -16.36
C GLU A 149 1.96 -17.18 -15.68
N ALA A 150 2.80 -16.71 -14.76
CA ALA A 150 2.60 -15.42 -14.10
C ALA A 150 2.62 -14.27 -15.12
N LYS A 151 3.56 -14.31 -16.07
CA LYS A 151 3.64 -13.32 -17.16
C LYS A 151 2.37 -13.31 -18.02
N ARG A 152 1.82 -14.49 -18.33
CA ARG A 152 0.56 -14.61 -19.09
C ARG A 152 -0.60 -13.95 -18.35
N LEU A 153 -0.75 -14.22 -17.05
CA LEU A 153 -1.82 -13.66 -16.23
C LEU A 153 -1.69 -12.13 -16.08
N LEU A 154 -0.48 -11.62 -15.93
CA LEU A 154 -0.22 -10.17 -15.83
C LEU A 154 -0.57 -9.43 -17.11
N LYS A 155 -0.28 -10.01 -18.29
CA LYS A 155 -0.68 -9.44 -19.58
C LYS A 155 -2.20 -9.38 -19.77
N GLN A 156 -2.93 -10.37 -19.27
CA GLN A 156 -4.40 -10.38 -19.34
C GLN A 156 -5.04 -9.28 -18.49
N ARG A 157 -4.43 -8.90 -17.37
CA ARG A 157 -4.92 -7.84 -16.49
C ARG A 157 -4.77 -6.43 -17.09
N GLN A 158 -3.88 -6.26 -18.08
CA GLN A 158 -3.67 -4.98 -18.77
C GLN A 158 -4.64 -4.74 -19.93
N GLN A 159 -5.50 -5.73 -20.25
CA GLN A 159 -6.57 -5.64 -21.27
C GLN A 159 -7.91 -5.35 -20.59
#